data_AF-A0A1G3HVL8-F1
#
_entry.id   AF-A0A1G3HVL8-F1
#
_cell.length_a   1.000
_cell.length_b   1.000
_cell.length_c   1.000
_cell.angle_alpha   90.00
_cell.angle_beta   90.00
_cell.angle_gamma   90.00
#
_symmetry.space_group_name_H-M   'P 1'
#
loop_
_entity.id
_entity.type
_entity.pdbx_description
1 polymer ?
#
loop_
_entity_poly.entity_id
_entity_poly.type
_entity_poly.pdbx_seq_one_letter_code
_entity_poly.pdbx_strand_id
1 'polypeptide(L)'
;MPWCRPARVRTLRPRVRRFFQIEVTIVCDFRCCCIVRTWQGRHMDMELFETILGQLPRGPHVVSLQGAGEPLAHLRFWHMTEKVAQAGFTPYAITNGMAGNDDLRGQG
;
A
#
# COMPACT_ATOMS: atom_id res chain seq x y z
N MET A 1 -10.76 -50.29 32.90
CA MET A 1 -9.65 -49.44 32.40
C MET A 1 -10.22 -48.50 31.33
N PRO A 2 -10.42 -47.19 31.59
CA PRO A 2 -10.93 -46.30 30.57
C PRO A 2 -9.77 -45.85 29.68
N TRP A 3 -9.92 -46.12 28.39
CA TRP A 3 -8.98 -45.73 27.35
C TRP A 3 -8.91 -44.20 27.23
N CYS A 4 -7.71 -43.65 27.37
CA CYS A 4 -7.43 -42.23 27.14
C CYS A 4 -7.64 -41.91 25.65
N ARG A 5 -8.61 -41.05 25.31
CA ARG A 5 -8.78 -40.55 23.94
C ARG A 5 -7.66 -39.55 23.62
N PRO A 6 -6.96 -39.68 22.49
CA PRO A 6 -5.94 -38.70 22.12
C PRO A 6 -6.60 -37.34 21.87
N ALA A 7 -6.03 -36.28 22.45
CA ALA A 7 -6.48 -34.92 22.23
C ALA A 7 -6.31 -34.55 20.75
N ARG A 8 -7.35 -33.97 20.14
CA ARG A 8 -7.26 -33.41 18.78
C ARG A 8 -6.32 -32.20 18.80
N VAL A 9 -5.13 -32.35 18.23
CA VAL A 9 -4.25 -31.22 17.94
C VAL A 9 -4.91 -30.38 16.85
N ARG A 10 -5.41 -29.20 17.22
CA ARG A 10 -5.92 -28.21 16.25
C ARG A 10 -4.72 -27.59 15.54
N THR A 11 -4.43 -28.05 14.32
CA THR A 11 -3.39 -27.46 13.47
C THR A 11 -3.78 -26.01 13.16
N LEU A 12 -3.12 -25.05 13.81
CA LEU A 12 -3.28 -23.63 13.47
C LEU A 12 -2.57 -23.39 12.13
N ARG A 13 -3.34 -23.08 11.08
CA ARG A 13 -2.73 -22.62 9.81
C ARG A 13 -2.02 -21.29 10.08
N PRO A 14 -0.74 -21.13 9.71
CA PRO A 14 -0.07 -19.84 9.84
C PRO A 14 -0.85 -18.80 9.03
N ARG A 15 -1.14 -17.64 9.64
CA ARG A 15 -1.76 -16.53 8.91
C ARG A 15 -0.70 -15.94 7.97
N VAL A 16 -0.79 -16.28 6.70
CA VAL A 16 0.07 -15.68 5.67
C VAL A 16 -0.29 -14.20 5.54
N ARG A 17 0.69 -13.32 5.79
CA ARG A 17 0.56 -11.90 5.45
C ARG A 17 0.73 -11.75 3.94
N ARG A 18 -0.24 -11.10 3.31
CA ARG A 18 -0.21 -10.79 1.88
C ARG A 18 0.38 -9.39 1.67
N PHE A 19 0.91 -9.18 0.48
CA PHE A 19 1.42 -7.91 0.00
C PHE A 19 0.58 -7.52 -1.22
N PHE A 20 -0.16 -6.42 -1.12
CA PHE A 20 -0.96 -5.87 -2.21
C PHE A 20 -0.24 -4.66 -2.78
N GLN A 21 -0.12 -4.57 -4.10
CA GLN A 21 0.41 -3.38 -4.76
C GLN A 21 -0.72 -2.63 -5.45
N ILE A 22 -0.82 -1.34 -5.20
CA ILE A 22 -1.78 -0.41 -5.80
C ILE A 22 -0.99 0.73 -6.44
N GLU A 23 -1.02 0.82 -7.76
CA GLU A 23 -0.39 1.93 -8.49
C GLU A 23 -1.27 3.19 -8.37
N VAL A 24 -0.94 4.05 -7.41
CA VAL A 24 -1.70 5.29 -7.16
C VAL A 24 -1.36 6.39 -8.17
N THR A 25 -0.21 6.31 -8.85
CA THR A 25 0.24 7.28 -9.83
C THR A 25 1.26 6.68 -10.78
N ILE A 26 1.24 7.15 -12.03
CA ILE A 26 2.31 6.91 -13.03
C ILE A 26 3.10 8.17 -13.36
N VAL A 27 2.78 9.29 -12.70
CA VAL A 27 3.57 10.53 -12.78
C VAL A 27 4.86 10.35 -12.00
N CYS A 28 5.99 10.70 -12.62
CA CYS A 28 7.31 10.71 -12.00
C CYS A 28 8.11 11.92 -12.50
N ASP A 29 8.76 12.61 -11.58
CA ASP A 29 9.70 13.71 -11.87
C ASP A 29 11.05 13.20 -12.36
N PHE A 30 11.35 11.91 -12.14
CA PHE A 30 12.58 11.26 -12.56
C PHE A 30 12.47 10.68 -13.97
N ARG A 31 13.57 10.79 -14.70
CA ARG A 31 13.76 10.22 -16.04
C ARG A 31 14.75 9.06 -15.97
N CYS A 32 14.41 8.02 -15.20
CA CYS A 32 15.11 6.72 -15.11
C CYS A 32 14.72 5.79 -16.26
N CYS A 33 15.54 4.83 -16.70
CA CYS A 33 15.29 3.97 -17.89
C CYS A 33 14.03 3.07 -17.84
N CYS A 34 13.09 3.35 -16.94
CA CYS A 34 11.78 2.77 -16.79
C CYS A 34 10.97 2.82 -18.10
N ILE A 35 10.24 1.74 -18.38
CA ILE A 35 9.45 1.57 -19.60
C ILE A 35 8.27 2.56 -19.74
N VAL A 36 7.84 3.15 -18.62
CA VAL A 36 6.63 3.98 -18.52
C VAL A 36 6.82 5.45 -18.93
N ARG A 37 8.03 5.86 -19.34
CA ARG A 37 8.31 7.25 -19.73
C ARG A 37 7.43 7.78 -20.86
N THR A 38 6.92 6.89 -21.70
CA THR A 38 6.10 7.24 -22.87
C THR A 38 4.61 7.27 -22.55
N TRP A 39 4.22 6.90 -21.33
CA TRP A 39 2.82 6.84 -20.93
C TRP A 39 2.35 8.23 -20.49
N GLN A 40 1.08 8.53 -20.78
CA GLN A 40 0.47 9.77 -20.31
C GLN A 40 0.30 9.71 -18.79
N GLY A 41 0.92 10.64 -18.07
CA GLY A 41 0.85 10.73 -16.62
C GLY A 41 -0.58 10.86 -16.10
N ARG A 42 -0.95 10.02 -15.12
CA ARG A 42 -2.26 10.01 -14.46
C ARG A 42 -2.10 9.69 -12.98
N HIS A 43 -2.97 10.28 -12.18
CA HIS A 43 -3.18 9.94 -10.77
C HIS A 43 -4.46 9.13 -10.62
N MET A 44 -4.47 8.19 -9.69
CA MET A 44 -5.66 7.45 -9.29
C MET A 44 -6.64 8.39 -8.58
N ASP A 45 -7.94 8.23 -8.85
CA ASP A 45 -8.93 8.93 -8.05
C ASP A 45 -9.13 8.29 -6.67
N MET A 46 -9.46 9.09 -5.65
CA MET A 46 -9.66 8.60 -4.28
C MET A 46 -10.85 7.68 -4.15
N GLU A 47 -11.95 7.91 -4.88
CA GLU A 47 -13.11 7.02 -4.84
C GLU A 47 -12.75 5.62 -5.34
N LEU A 48 -11.95 5.57 -6.42
CA LEU A 48 -11.43 4.31 -6.94
C LEU A 48 -10.47 3.65 -5.93
N PHE A 49 -9.57 4.42 -5.34
CA PHE A 49 -8.65 3.91 -4.31
C PHE A 49 -9.40 3.29 -3.13
N GLU A 50 -10.41 3.99 -2.61
CA GLU A 50 -11.24 3.51 -1.48
C GLU A 50 -12.04 2.27 -1.85
N THR A 51 -12.57 2.23 -3.07
CA THR A 51 -13.26 1.04 -3.61
C THR A 51 -12.33 -0.18 -3.65
N ILE A 52 -11.10 -0.01 -4.16
CA ILE A 52 -10.10 -1.09 -4.20
C ILE A 52 -9.72 -1.53 -2.79
N LEU A 53 -9.42 -0.57 -1.90
CA LEU A 53 -9.03 -0.83 -0.52
C LEU A 53 -10.11 -1.62 0.25
N GLY A 54 -11.38 -1.27 0.04
CA GLY A 54 -12.53 -1.94 0.66
C GLY A 54 -12.76 -3.38 0.19
N GLN A 55 -12.21 -3.76 -0.97
CA GLN A 55 -12.30 -5.12 -1.52
C GLN A 55 -11.16 -6.04 -1.04
N LEU A 56 -10.10 -5.49 -0.44
CA LEU A 56 -8.98 -6.29 0.04
C LEU A 56 -9.42 -7.20 1.20
N PRO A 57 -8.93 -8.45 1.25
CA PRO A 57 -9.26 -9.36 2.35
C PRO A 57 -8.74 -8.78 3.67
N ARG A 58 -9.59 -8.79 4.71
CA ARG A 58 -9.22 -8.28 6.03
C ARG A 58 -8.06 -9.07 6.65
N GLY A 59 -7.20 -8.35 7.37
CA GLY A 59 -6.07 -8.93 8.10
C GLY A 59 -4.88 -7.99 8.08
N PRO A 60 -3.82 -8.29 8.86
CA PRO A 60 -2.66 -7.42 8.99
C PRO A 60 -1.72 -7.61 7.78
N HIS A 61 -2.21 -7.26 6.60
CA HIS A 61 -1.52 -7.31 5.31
C HIS A 61 -0.78 -6.00 5.04
N VAL A 62 0.14 -6.02 4.09
CA VAL A 62 0.86 -4.83 3.63
C VAL A 62 0.21 -4.33 2.35
N VAL A 63 0.02 -3.01 2.24
CA VAL A 63 -0.44 -2.36 1.01
C VAL A 63 0.65 -1.40 0.55
N SER A 64 1.28 -1.75 -0.57
CA SER A 64 2.25 -0.92 -1.27
C SER A 64 1.54 0.06 -2.18
N LEU A 65 1.72 1.35 -1.94
CA LEU A 65 1.18 2.45 -2.77
C LEU A 65 2.16 2.83 -3.89
N GLN A 66 2.83 1.84 -4.46
CA GLN A 66 3.88 2.01 -5.46
C GLN A 66 3.39 1.53 -6.82
N GLY A 67 3.92 2.13 -7.88
CA GLY A 67 3.85 1.60 -9.24
C GLY A 67 5.03 2.10 -10.05
N ALA A 68 4.76 2.50 -11.29
CA ALA A 68 5.76 3.01 -12.20
C ALA A 68 6.08 4.51 -12.02
N GLY A 69 5.21 5.25 -11.32
CA GLY A 69 5.40 6.65 -10.94
C GLY A 69 6.13 6.85 -9.60
N GLU A 70 6.38 8.11 -9.25
CA GLU A 70 6.80 8.51 -7.91
C GLU A 70 5.56 8.68 -7.03
N PRO A 71 5.36 7.86 -5.98
CA PRO A 71 4.17 7.95 -5.14
C PRO A 71 3.96 9.33 -4.52
N LEU A 72 5.04 10.02 -4.13
CA LEU A 72 4.99 11.35 -3.54
C LEU A 72 4.56 12.46 -4.51
N ALA A 73 4.54 12.18 -5.83
CA ALA A 73 3.96 13.10 -6.82
C ALA A 73 2.43 13.17 -6.72
N HIS A 74 1.78 12.22 -6.04
CA HIS A 74 0.34 12.29 -5.82
C HIS A 74 0.01 13.16 -4.61
N LEU A 75 -0.68 14.30 -4.84
CA LEU A 75 -1.08 15.25 -3.78
C LEU A 75 -1.85 14.63 -2.59
N ARG A 76 -2.51 13.48 -2.78
CA ARG A 76 -3.32 12.81 -1.76
C ARG A 76 -2.61 11.58 -1.17
N PHE A 77 -1.32 11.40 -1.45
CA PHE A 77 -0.54 10.22 -1.03
C PHE A 77 -0.63 9.97 0.49
N TRP A 78 -0.39 11.00 1.31
CA TRP A 78 -0.45 10.85 2.77
C TRP A 78 -1.85 10.46 3.26
N HIS A 79 -2.90 11.05 2.70
CA HIS A 79 -4.28 10.65 2.98
C HIS A 79 -4.56 9.18 2.59
N MET A 80 -4.01 8.70 1.47
CA MET A 80 -4.08 7.29 1.11
C MET A 80 -3.38 6.39 2.13
N THR A 81 -2.18 6.78 2.62
CA THR A 81 -1.47 6.01 3.66
C THR A 81 -2.26 5.92 4.96
N GLU A 82 -2.93 7.00 5.36
CA GLU A 82 -3.80 7.03 6.55
C GLU A 82 -4.99 6.08 6.40
N LYS A 83 -5.66 6.09 5.24
CA LYS A 83 -6.77 5.18 4.96
C LYS A 83 -6.35 3.71 4.99
N VAL A 84 -5.16 3.37 4.48
CA VAL A 84 -4.60 2.02 4.59
C VAL A 84 -4.44 1.61 6.05
N ALA A 85 -3.84 2.48 6.87
CA ALA A 85 -3.65 2.22 8.30
C ALA A 85 -4.99 2.06 9.04
N GLN A 86 -5.96 2.94 8.75
CA GLN A 86 -7.32 2.89 9.31
C GLN A 86 -8.07 1.60 8.92
N ALA A 87 -7.80 1.05 7.73
CA ALA A 87 -8.36 -0.24 7.29
C ALA A 87 -7.70 -1.46 7.96
N GLY A 88 -6.72 -1.27 8.85
CA GLY A 88 -6.03 -2.34 9.57
C GLY A 88 -4.88 -2.99 8.79
N PHE A 89 -4.43 -2.35 7.71
CA PHE A 89 -3.27 -2.76 6.93
C PHE A 89 -2.02 -1.96 7.31
N THR A 90 -0.86 -2.42 6.85
CA THR A 90 0.41 -1.68 6.98
C THR A 90 0.71 -0.95 5.66
N PRO A 91 0.71 0.39 5.64
CA PRO A 91 1.11 1.14 4.45
C PRO A 91 2.59 0.96 4.16
N TYR A 92 2.94 0.91 2.87
CA TYR A 92 4.31 0.80 2.37
C TYR A 92 4.45 1.58 1.06
N ALA A 93 5.63 2.12 0.79
CA ALA A 93 5.97 2.73 -0.49
C ALA A 93 7.48 2.70 -0.72
N ILE A 94 7.87 2.68 -1.99
CA ILE A 94 9.24 2.95 -2.43
C ILE A 94 9.21 4.28 -3.18
N THR A 95 10.09 5.19 -2.78
CA THR A 95 10.24 6.52 -3.36
C THR A 95 11.63 6.67 -3.97
N ASN A 96 11.78 7.57 -4.94
CA ASN A 96 13.06 8.04 -5.45
C ASN A 96 13.87 8.84 -4.41
N GLY A 97 13.23 9.24 -3.29
CA GLY A 97 13.87 9.93 -2.17
C GLY A 97 14.15 11.42 -2.39
N MET A 98 13.66 12.00 -3.48
CA MET A 98 13.99 13.38 -3.89
C MET A 98 12.84 14.35 -3.74
N ALA A 99 11.60 13.87 -3.60
CA ALA A 99 10.45 14.68 -3.24
C ALA A 99 10.60 15.18 -1.78
N GLY A 100 11.33 16.29 -1.64
CA GLY A 100 11.59 16.99 -0.39
C GLY A 100 10.46 17.94 -0.04
N ASN A 101 9.59 17.50 0.86
CA ASN A 101 9.22 18.23 2.07
C ASN A 101 9.26 19.79 2.07
N ASP A 102 8.28 20.44 1.46
CA ASP A 102 7.98 21.86 1.75
C ASP A 102 6.94 22.04 2.88
N ASP A 103 6.18 20.99 3.24
CA ASP A 103 5.13 21.07 4.27
C ASP A 103 5.59 20.78 5.72
N LEU A 104 6.83 20.34 5.97
CA LEU A 104 7.39 20.34 7.34
C LEU A 104 8.21 21.60 7.65
N ARG A 105 8.10 22.67 6.84
CA ARG A 105 8.77 23.97 7.05
C ARG A 105 7.82 25.16 7.28
N GLY A 106 6.52 24.93 7.46
CA GLY A 106 5.51 26.00 7.47
C GLY A 106 4.57 26.08 8.68
N GLN A 107 4.88 25.44 9.81
CA GLN A 107 4.28 25.84 11.09
C GLN A 107 5.22 26.82 11.78
N GLY A 108 5.04 28.11 11.46
CA GLY A 108 5.70 29.25 12.06
C GLY A 108 4.90 30.51 11.77
#